data_AF-A0A945GKJ5-F1
#
_entry.id   AF-A0A945GKJ5-F1
#
_cell.length_a   1.000
_cell.length_b   1.000
_cell.length_c   1.000
_cell.angle_alpha   90.00
_cell.angle_beta   90.00
_cell.angle_gamma   90.00
#
_symmetry.space_group_name_H-M   'P 1'
#
loop_
_entity.id
_entity.type
_entity.pdbx_description
1 polymer ?
#
loop_
_entity_poly.entity_id
_entity_poly.type
_entity_poly.pdbx_seq_one_letter_code
_entity_poly.pdbx_strand_id
1 'polypeptide(L)'
;MPTDADFYVATDGEDGNPGTEEKPFATLTRARNAVRQLRKAGAKRDVLVLIRGGSYQLCETVVFGLEDSAPEGGATIYAAFPEERPVFSAGIPIEGWKRRGNGIWEAELPTGIESVNSLYDGEGMLPRARGKGFVPEEEGTRWTMHYPKGAVPEDLDVVNAELAIVPHYPWAMNVLPIAKADPEARTIEVAVPGTYPLDRPTFGHFPEGSAWIENVLAVLSEPGEWCVDKQVGKLYLKPRGEEPGGILAPALTELVRIEGGI
;
A
#
# COMPACT_ATOMS: atom_id res chain seq x y z
N MET A 1 29.44 -15.35 -5.80
CA MET A 1 28.14 -16.05 -5.80
C MET A 1 28.12 -17.01 -6.98
N PRO A 2 27.54 -18.22 -6.86
CA PRO A 2 27.42 -19.13 -7.99
C PRO A 2 26.50 -18.54 -9.07
N THR A 3 26.85 -18.78 -10.33
CA THR A 3 26.02 -18.46 -11.51
C THR A 3 25.19 -19.65 -11.96
N ASP A 4 25.62 -20.87 -11.61
CA ASP A 4 24.94 -22.11 -11.94
C ASP A 4 23.93 -22.49 -10.84
N ALA A 5 22.71 -22.87 -11.24
CA ALA A 5 21.61 -23.19 -10.34
C ALA A 5 20.78 -24.38 -10.84
N ASP A 6 19.95 -24.92 -9.96
CA ASP A 6 18.97 -25.96 -10.31
C ASP A 6 17.84 -25.40 -11.17
N PHE A 7 17.39 -24.19 -10.84
CA PHE A 7 16.34 -23.51 -11.56
C PHE A 7 16.62 -22.02 -11.71
N TYR A 8 16.09 -21.44 -12.77
CA TYR A 8 16.15 -20.01 -13.07
C TYR A 8 14.75 -19.43 -13.23
N VAL A 9 14.59 -18.20 -12.75
CA VAL A 9 13.38 -17.39 -12.93
C VAL A 9 13.78 -16.10 -13.63
N ALA A 10 13.07 -15.71 -14.70
CA ALA A 10 13.34 -14.49 -15.45
C ALA A 10 12.04 -13.81 -15.89
N THR A 11 12.09 -12.49 -16.09
CA THR A 11 10.90 -11.70 -16.51
C THR A 11 10.45 -11.99 -17.94
N ASP A 12 11.34 -12.53 -18.78
CA ASP A 12 11.10 -13.03 -20.13
C ASP A 12 10.94 -14.57 -20.18
N GLY A 13 10.84 -15.22 -19.02
CA GLY A 13 10.61 -16.66 -18.91
C GLY A 13 9.16 -17.08 -19.16
N GLU A 14 8.90 -18.39 -19.09
CA GLU A 14 7.57 -18.98 -19.21
C GLU A 14 7.40 -20.12 -18.21
N ASP A 15 6.24 -20.24 -17.55
CA ASP A 15 6.04 -21.28 -16.53
C ASP A 15 5.90 -22.71 -17.10
N GLY A 16 5.73 -22.82 -18.42
CA GLY A 16 5.81 -24.08 -19.16
C GLY A 16 7.24 -24.55 -19.44
N ASN A 17 8.24 -23.69 -19.24
CA ASN A 17 9.64 -24.05 -19.45
C ASN A 17 10.15 -25.06 -18.41
N PRO A 18 11.31 -25.70 -18.64
CA PRO A 18 11.94 -26.58 -17.66
C PRO A 18 12.62 -25.84 -16.50
N GLY A 19 12.83 -24.52 -16.60
CA GLY A 19 13.53 -23.72 -15.59
C GLY A 19 15.04 -23.72 -15.73
N THR A 20 15.59 -24.00 -16.91
CA THR A 20 17.05 -23.87 -17.19
C THR A 20 17.41 -22.41 -17.44
N GLU A 21 18.70 -22.08 -17.54
CA GLU A 21 19.12 -20.70 -17.80
C GLU A 21 18.61 -20.19 -19.15
N GLU A 22 18.62 -21.04 -20.19
CA GLU A 22 18.14 -20.69 -21.54
C GLU A 22 16.61 -20.73 -21.67
N LYS A 23 15.94 -21.44 -20.76
CA LYS A 23 14.48 -21.57 -20.69
C LYS A 23 14.02 -21.45 -19.24
N PRO A 24 14.05 -20.23 -18.66
CA PRO A 24 13.71 -20.01 -17.26
C PRO A 24 12.20 -20.04 -17.04
N PHE A 25 11.78 -20.24 -15.80
CA PHE A 25 10.39 -20.01 -15.37
C PHE A 25 10.07 -18.52 -15.38
N ALA A 26 8.79 -18.16 -15.49
CA ALA A 26 8.34 -16.76 -15.37
C ALA A 26 8.13 -16.37 -13.91
N THR A 27 7.65 -17.30 -13.07
CA THR A 27 7.17 -16.99 -11.73
C THR A 27 7.93 -17.70 -10.60
N LEU A 28 7.99 -17.03 -9.45
CA LEU A 28 8.50 -17.62 -8.20
C LEU A 28 7.64 -18.83 -7.77
N THR A 29 6.32 -18.75 -7.96
CA THR A 29 5.38 -19.86 -7.67
C THR A 29 5.72 -21.12 -8.46
N ARG A 30 6.02 -20.98 -9.75
CA ARG A 30 6.41 -22.11 -10.59
C ARG A 30 7.74 -22.72 -10.15
N ALA A 31 8.72 -21.88 -9.84
CA ALA A 31 10.01 -22.34 -9.32
C ALA A 31 9.87 -23.10 -8.00
N ARG A 32 9.09 -22.57 -7.04
CA ARG A 32 8.73 -23.28 -5.81
C ARG A 32 8.11 -24.65 -6.10
N ASN A 33 7.15 -24.71 -7.03
CA ASN A 33 6.51 -25.96 -7.41
C ASN A 33 7.49 -26.96 -8.06
N ALA A 34 8.49 -26.49 -8.81
CA ALA A 34 9.55 -27.34 -9.36
C ALA A 34 10.46 -27.90 -8.25
N VAL A 35 10.83 -27.08 -7.26
CA VAL A 35 11.57 -27.56 -6.07
C VAL A 35 10.77 -28.64 -5.34
N ARG A 36 9.46 -28.42 -5.11
CA ARG A 36 8.58 -29.45 -4.50
C ARG A 36 8.60 -30.76 -5.28
N GLN A 37 8.60 -30.70 -6.60
CA GLN A 37 8.69 -31.90 -7.46
C GLN A 37 10.05 -32.61 -7.28
N LEU A 38 11.17 -31.87 -7.24
CA LEU A 38 12.48 -32.46 -6.95
C LEU A 38 12.53 -33.13 -5.58
N ARG A 39 11.98 -32.48 -4.54
CA ARG A 39 11.91 -33.05 -3.18
C ARG A 39 11.08 -34.34 -3.15
N LYS A 40 9.91 -34.36 -3.82
CA LYS A 40 9.08 -35.56 -3.97
C LYS A 40 9.78 -36.69 -4.72
N ALA A 41 10.67 -36.35 -5.66
CA ALA A 41 11.52 -37.33 -6.37
C ALA A 41 12.72 -37.83 -5.52
N GLY A 42 12.89 -37.34 -4.29
CA GLY A 42 13.90 -37.82 -3.35
C GLY A 42 15.15 -36.95 -3.25
N ALA A 43 15.15 -35.73 -3.81
CA ALA A 43 16.30 -34.83 -3.68
C ALA A 43 16.49 -34.38 -2.22
N LYS A 44 17.64 -34.71 -1.62
CA LYS A 44 18.01 -34.34 -0.25
C LYS A 44 19.07 -33.25 -0.12
N ARG A 45 19.78 -32.96 -1.22
CA ARG A 45 20.83 -31.93 -1.29
C ARG A 45 20.27 -30.51 -1.24
N ASP A 46 21.16 -29.53 -1.21
CA ASP A 46 20.81 -28.14 -1.44
C ASP A 46 20.23 -27.94 -2.84
N VAL A 47 19.22 -27.09 -2.94
CA VAL A 47 18.59 -26.68 -4.20
C VAL A 47 18.70 -25.17 -4.32
N LEU A 48 19.31 -24.69 -5.39
CA LEU A 48 19.48 -23.26 -5.67
C LEU A 48 18.55 -22.82 -6.80
N VAL A 49 17.80 -21.74 -6.55
CA VAL A 49 16.99 -21.03 -7.55
C VAL A 49 17.56 -19.63 -7.71
N LEU A 50 18.03 -19.31 -8.92
CA LEU A 50 18.51 -17.96 -9.25
C LEU A 50 17.45 -17.16 -9.98
N ILE A 51 17.21 -15.95 -9.52
CA ILE A 51 16.18 -15.05 -10.04
C ILE A 51 16.87 -13.90 -10.74
N ARG A 52 16.64 -13.77 -12.05
CA ARG A 52 17.19 -12.70 -12.88
C ARG A 52 16.61 -11.34 -12.47
N GLY A 53 17.33 -10.28 -12.76
CA GLY A 53 16.93 -8.90 -12.52
C GLY A 53 15.64 -8.55 -13.27
N GLY A 54 14.85 -7.67 -12.65
CA GLY A 54 13.58 -7.24 -13.20
C GLY A 54 12.49 -7.13 -12.14
N SER A 55 11.32 -6.69 -12.57
CA SER A 55 10.14 -6.56 -11.70
C SER A 55 9.19 -7.72 -11.93
N TYR A 56 8.87 -8.44 -10.86
CA TYR A 56 7.97 -9.58 -10.85
C TYR A 56 6.68 -9.18 -10.14
N GLN A 57 5.62 -9.00 -10.92
CA GLN A 57 4.31 -8.68 -10.37
C GLN A 57 3.70 -9.93 -9.71
N LEU A 58 3.31 -9.81 -8.45
CA LEU A 58 2.62 -10.84 -7.69
C LEU A 58 1.13 -10.49 -7.59
N CYS A 59 0.29 -11.32 -8.20
CA CYS A 59 -1.16 -11.23 -8.08
C CYS A 59 -1.71 -12.07 -6.92
N GLU A 60 -0.88 -12.96 -6.36
CA GLU A 60 -1.21 -13.81 -5.22
C GLU A 60 0.02 -13.95 -4.31
N THR A 61 -0.20 -14.13 -3.00
CA THR A 61 0.87 -14.38 -2.04
C THR A 61 1.55 -15.70 -2.33
N VAL A 62 2.88 -15.72 -2.43
CA VAL A 62 3.64 -16.96 -2.60
C VAL A 62 3.82 -17.62 -1.24
N VAL A 63 3.08 -18.71 -1.02
CA VAL A 63 3.09 -19.45 0.25
C VAL A 63 4.15 -20.55 0.24
N PHE A 64 5.04 -20.55 1.22
CA PHE A 64 5.98 -21.63 1.49
C PHE A 64 5.47 -22.44 2.68
N GLY A 65 5.14 -23.71 2.45
CA GLY A 65 4.56 -24.63 3.42
C GLY A 65 5.55 -25.72 3.85
N LEU A 66 5.06 -26.70 4.61
CA LEU A 66 5.87 -27.84 5.05
C LEU A 66 6.48 -28.62 3.87
N GLU A 67 5.80 -28.70 2.73
CA GLU A 67 6.28 -29.37 1.52
C GLU A 67 7.49 -28.68 0.85
N ASP A 68 7.81 -27.44 1.23
CA ASP A 68 8.98 -26.70 0.75
C ASP A 68 10.22 -26.91 1.63
N SER A 69 10.03 -27.57 2.78
CA SER A 69 11.13 -27.92 3.68
C SER A 69 12.10 -28.89 3.02
N ALA A 70 13.39 -28.65 3.23
CA ALA A 70 14.42 -29.56 2.79
C ALA A 70 14.68 -30.63 3.87
N PRO A 71 14.70 -31.93 3.50
CA PRO A 71 14.96 -33.01 4.45
C PRO A 71 16.45 -33.09 4.84
N GLU A 72 16.73 -33.68 6.00
CA GLU A 72 18.09 -34.11 6.43
C GLU A 72 19.17 -33.00 6.40
N GLY A 73 18.77 -31.74 6.62
CA GLY A 73 19.69 -30.60 6.72
C GLY A 73 20.09 -29.97 5.38
N GLY A 74 19.50 -30.38 4.26
CA GLY A 74 19.60 -29.64 3.01
C GLY A 74 18.92 -28.27 3.10
N ALA A 75 19.19 -27.40 2.15
CA ALA A 75 18.57 -26.08 2.03
C ALA A 75 17.86 -25.90 0.68
N THR A 76 16.86 -25.03 0.64
CA THR A 76 16.33 -24.46 -0.60
C THR A 76 16.63 -22.97 -0.57
N ILE A 77 17.40 -22.49 -1.54
CA ILE A 77 17.90 -21.11 -1.58
C ILE A 77 17.31 -20.42 -2.79
N TYR A 78 16.56 -19.35 -2.57
CA TYR A 78 16.13 -18.42 -3.61
C TYR A 78 17.01 -17.18 -3.50
N ALA A 79 17.76 -16.89 -4.57
CA ALA A 79 18.70 -15.78 -4.57
C ALA A 79 18.60 -15.00 -5.89
N ALA A 80 18.98 -13.72 -5.84
CA ALA A 80 19.22 -12.96 -7.05
C ALA A 80 20.36 -13.59 -7.85
N PHE A 81 20.24 -13.59 -9.17
CA PHE A 81 21.37 -13.85 -10.05
C PHE A 81 22.48 -12.81 -9.75
N PRO A 82 23.78 -13.20 -9.77
CA PRO A 82 24.86 -12.30 -9.36
C PRO A 82 24.80 -10.92 -10.06
N GLU A 83 24.97 -9.85 -9.26
CA GLU A 83 24.90 -8.44 -9.70
C GLU A 83 23.55 -7.99 -10.30
N GLU A 84 22.52 -8.83 -10.27
CA GLU A 84 21.17 -8.49 -10.70
C GLU A 84 20.26 -8.21 -9.50
N ARG A 85 19.19 -7.42 -9.71
CA ARG A 85 18.26 -7.01 -8.65
C ARG A 85 16.82 -7.37 -9.02
N PRO A 86 16.33 -8.57 -8.68
CA PRO A 86 14.92 -8.89 -8.79
C PRO A 86 14.10 -8.11 -7.74
N VAL A 87 12.95 -7.59 -8.16
CA VAL A 87 12.00 -6.90 -7.28
C VAL A 87 10.64 -7.57 -7.41
N PHE A 88 10.15 -8.15 -6.31
CA PHE A 88 8.77 -8.64 -6.24
C PHE A 88 7.86 -7.49 -5.80
N SER A 89 6.78 -7.28 -6.53
CA SER A 89 5.82 -6.20 -6.26
C SER A 89 4.40 -6.71 -6.42
N ALA A 90 3.52 -6.35 -5.48
CA ALA A 90 2.08 -6.54 -5.64
C ALA A 90 1.38 -5.26 -6.13
N GLY A 91 2.13 -4.33 -6.72
CA GLY A 91 1.59 -3.12 -7.31
C GLY A 91 0.78 -3.45 -8.57
N ILE A 92 -0.48 -3.03 -8.60
CA ILE A 92 -1.30 -3.04 -9.81
C ILE A 92 -1.26 -1.63 -10.41
N PRO A 93 -1.01 -1.49 -11.72
CA PRO A 93 -1.03 -0.20 -12.38
C PRO A 93 -2.43 0.42 -12.33
N ILE A 94 -2.47 1.71 -12.01
CA ILE A 94 -3.65 2.54 -12.20
C ILE A 94 -3.57 3.15 -13.59
N GLU A 95 -4.49 2.75 -14.46
CA GLU A 95 -4.53 3.15 -15.86
C GLU A 95 -5.75 4.03 -16.17
N GLY A 96 -5.85 4.50 -17.43
CA GLY A 96 -7.04 5.21 -17.89
C GLY A 96 -7.19 6.64 -17.35
N TRP A 97 -6.09 7.27 -16.94
CA TRP A 97 -6.08 8.64 -16.44
C TRP A 97 -6.64 9.65 -17.43
N LYS A 98 -7.51 10.54 -16.94
CA LYS A 98 -8.12 11.64 -17.70
C LYS A 98 -7.87 12.96 -16.99
N ARG A 99 -7.58 14.02 -17.77
CA ARG A 99 -7.44 15.38 -17.24
C ARG A 99 -8.79 15.87 -16.74
N ARG A 100 -8.85 16.32 -15.49
CA ARG A 100 -10.03 16.97 -14.90
C ARG A 100 -9.91 18.50 -14.91
N GLY A 101 -8.68 19.02 -14.80
CA GLY A 101 -8.37 20.46 -14.75
C GLY A 101 -7.56 20.82 -13.51
N ASN A 102 -7.00 22.04 -13.46
CA ASN A 102 -6.19 22.54 -12.33
C ASN A 102 -5.02 21.62 -11.92
N GLY A 103 -4.46 20.89 -12.88
CA GLY A 103 -3.40 19.90 -12.65
C GLY A 103 -3.89 18.58 -12.03
N ILE A 104 -5.19 18.41 -11.80
CA ILE A 104 -5.79 17.19 -11.27
C ILE A 104 -6.16 16.25 -12.43
N TRP A 105 -5.86 14.98 -12.22
CA TRP A 105 -6.23 13.86 -13.07
C TRP A 105 -7.12 12.89 -12.32
N GLU A 106 -7.96 12.17 -13.05
CA GLU A 106 -8.84 11.15 -12.48
C GLU A 106 -8.72 9.80 -13.21
N ALA A 107 -8.87 8.71 -12.48
CA ALA A 107 -8.89 7.34 -12.99
C ALA A 107 -9.84 6.48 -12.15
N GLU A 108 -10.31 5.37 -12.72
CA GLU A 108 -11.09 4.37 -11.97
C GLU A 108 -10.12 3.42 -11.23
N LEU A 109 -10.54 2.89 -10.09
CA LEU A 109 -9.82 1.82 -9.42
C LEU A 109 -9.82 0.54 -10.27
N PRO A 110 -8.74 -0.26 -10.22
CA PRO A 110 -8.69 -1.53 -10.94
C PRO A 110 -9.78 -2.48 -10.44
N THR A 111 -10.27 -3.35 -11.33
CA THR A 111 -11.27 -4.36 -10.96
C THR A 111 -10.76 -5.25 -9.82
N GLY A 112 -11.59 -5.44 -8.79
CA GLY A 112 -11.25 -6.24 -7.60
C GLY A 112 -10.54 -5.45 -6.49
N ILE A 113 -10.23 -4.17 -6.70
CA ILE A 113 -9.70 -3.28 -5.67
C ILE A 113 -10.82 -2.39 -5.15
N GLU A 114 -11.33 -2.70 -3.96
CA GLU A 114 -12.43 -1.95 -3.33
C GLU A 114 -11.94 -0.69 -2.58
N SER A 115 -10.70 -0.69 -2.12
CA SER A 115 -10.10 0.45 -1.44
C SER A 115 -8.59 0.45 -1.59
N VAL A 116 -7.99 1.64 -1.53
CA VAL A 116 -6.55 1.85 -1.51
C VAL A 116 -6.19 2.80 -0.39
N ASN A 117 -5.11 2.50 0.33
CA ASN A 117 -4.61 3.35 1.42
C ASN A 117 -3.27 4.01 1.11
N SER A 118 -2.57 3.51 0.09
CA SER A 118 -1.31 4.07 -0.41
C SER A 118 -1.25 3.93 -1.93
N LEU A 119 -0.59 4.88 -2.57
CA LEU A 119 -0.21 4.84 -3.98
C LEU A 119 1.30 5.11 -4.09
N TYR A 120 1.90 4.64 -5.18
CA TYR A 120 3.32 4.83 -5.46
C TYR A 120 3.51 5.26 -6.91
N ASP A 121 4.53 6.06 -7.18
CA ASP A 121 5.07 6.30 -8.51
C ASP A 121 6.56 5.88 -8.57
N GLY A 122 7.28 6.28 -9.62
CA GLY A 122 8.71 6.00 -9.77
C GLY A 122 9.63 6.65 -8.72
N GLU A 123 9.16 7.66 -7.98
CA GLU A 123 9.91 8.33 -6.92
C GLU A 123 9.59 7.76 -5.53
N GLY A 124 8.46 7.07 -5.38
CA GLY A 124 8.08 6.36 -4.16
C GLY A 124 6.64 6.62 -3.76
N MET A 125 6.35 6.51 -2.46
CA MET A 125 4.99 6.67 -1.94
C MET A 125 4.46 8.08 -2.18
N LEU A 126 3.21 8.18 -2.64
CA LEU A 126 2.49 9.42 -2.87
C LEU A 126 1.73 9.83 -1.60
N PRO A 127 1.84 11.09 -1.13
CA PRO A 127 1.08 11.57 0.02
C PRO A 127 -0.43 11.57 -0.27
N ARG A 128 -1.25 11.24 0.72
CA ARG A 128 -2.70 11.50 0.63
C ARG A 128 -2.92 13.01 0.69
N ALA A 129 -3.96 13.48 -0.02
CA ALA A 129 -4.41 14.86 0.04
C ALA A 129 -4.69 15.25 1.49
N ARG A 130 -3.98 16.28 1.98
CA ARG A 130 -3.98 16.67 3.38
C ARG A 130 -4.28 18.16 3.54
N GLY A 131 -5.33 18.45 4.30
CA GLY A 131 -5.67 19.82 4.69
C GLY A 131 -4.65 20.43 5.65
N LYS A 132 -4.70 21.75 5.78
CA LYS A 132 -3.89 22.48 6.76
C LYS A 132 -4.21 21.98 8.17
N GLY A 133 -3.17 21.68 8.95
CA GLY A 133 -3.36 21.23 10.32
C GLY A 133 -3.85 22.35 11.26
N PHE A 134 -4.56 21.93 12.29
CA PHE A 134 -5.14 22.78 13.32
C PHE A 134 -5.13 22.07 14.67
N VAL A 135 -5.41 22.80 15.75
CA VAL A 135 -5.58 22.23 17.09
C VAL A 135 -7.08 22.27 17.40
N PRO A 136 -7.70 21.15 17.86
CA PRO A 136 -9.07 21.17 18.34
C PRO A 136 -9.32 22.27 19.39
N GLU A 137 -10.51 22.83 19.36
CA GLU A 137 -11.02 23.73 20.39
C GLU A 137 -11.81 22.93 21.43
N GLU A 138 -12.01 23.50 22.62
CA GLU A 138 -12.89 22.92 23.65
C GLU A 138 -12.51 21.48 24.09
N GLU A 139 -13.28 20.91 25.01
CA GLU A 139 -13.16 19.51 25.39
C GLU A 139 -13.97 18.65 24.41
N GLY A 140 -13.37 17.56 23.96
CA GLY A 140 -13.98 16.62 23.04
C GLY A 140 -14.46 15.36 23.76
N THR A 141 -15.12 14.49 23.01
CA THR A 141 -15.34 13.11 23.43
C THR A 141 -14.55 12.17 22.53
N ARG A 142 -14.63 10.86 22.76
CA ARG A 142 -14.08 9.88 21.82
C ARG A 142 -14.82 9.87 20.48
N TRP A 143 -15.99 10.51 20.39
CA TRP A 143 -16.86 10.52 19.21
C TRP A 143 -16.94 11.88 18.53
N THR A 144 -16.64 12.96 19.25
CA THR A 144 -16.88 14.33 18.78
C THR A 144 -15.67 15.20 19.03
N MET A 145 -15.22 15.88 17.99
CA MET A 145 -14.18 16.91 18.02
C MET A 145 -14.81 18.28 17.74
N HIS A 146 -14.36 19.32 18.44
CA HIS A 146 -14.68 20.71 18.14
C HIS A 146 -13.49 21.36 17.43
N TYR A 147 -13.73 22.14 16.38
CA TYR A 147 -12.66 22.71 15.53
C TYR A 147 -12.74 24.25 15.41
N PRO A 148 -11.59 24.92 15.17
CA PRO A 148 -11.56 26.36 14.99
C PRO A 148 -12.23 26.78 13.69
N LYS A 149 -12.80 27.99 13.66
CA LYS A 149 -13.50 28.50 12.47
C LYS A 149 -12.55 28.50 11.26
N GLY A 150 -13.02 27.92 10.14
CA GLY A 150 -12.27 27.85 8.88
C GLY A 150 -11.23 26.73 8.79
N ALA A 151 -11.13 25.84 9.78
CA ALA A 151 -10.22 24.69 9.72
C ALA A 151 -10.75 23.52 8.88
N VAL A 152 -12.07 23.40 8.76
CA VAL A 152 -12.74 22.34 8.00
C VAL A 152 -13.51 23.00 6.85
N PRO A 153 -13.45 22.47 5.62
CA PRO A 153 -14.26 22.96 4.50
C PRO A 153 -15.76 22.97 4.84
N GLU A 154 -16.47 24.03 4.46
CA GLU A 154 -17.92 24.16 4.76
C GLU A 154 -18.76 23.12 4.01
N ASP A 155 -18.35 22.75 2.79
CA ASP A 155 -18.96 21.76 1.91
C ASP A 155 -18.21 20.43 1.94
N LEU A 156 -17.71 20.03 3.11
CA LEU A 156 -16.96 18.79 3.29
C LEU A 156 -17.74 17.58 2.78
N ASP A 157 -17.13 16.82 1.87
CA ASP A 157 -17.59 15.48 1.51
C ASP A 157 -17.32 14.52 2.67
N VAL A 158 -18.28 14.46 3.60
CA VAL A 158 -18.22 13.65 4.82
C VAL A 158 -18.00 12.17 4.51
N VAL A 159 -18.51 11.67 3.38
CA VAL A 159 -18.45 10.23 3.09
C VAL A 159 -17.02 9.79 2.78
N ASN A 160 -16.26 10.63 2.08
CA ASN A 160 -14.89 10.32 1.69
C ASN A 160 -13.84 10.90 2.66
N ALA A 161 -14.18 11.95 3.40
CA ALA A 161 -13.28 12.60 4.34
C ALA A 161 -12.91 11.73 5.53
N GLU A 162 -11.65 11.89 5.95
CA GLU A 162 -11.13 11.29 7.17
C GLU A 162 -10.57 12.39 8.07
N LEU A 163 -10.80 12.24 9.38
CA LEU A 163 -10.15 13.03 10.42
C LEU A 163 -8.88 12.31 10.85
N ALA A 164 -7.72 12.88 10.52
CA ALA A 164 -6.45 12.51 11.12
C ALA A 164 -6.23 13.36 12.37
N ILE A 165 -5.98 12.73 13.52
CA ILE A 165 -5.84 13.43 14.79
C ILE A 165 -4.88 12.70 15.75
N VAL A 166 -4.01 13.49 16.39
CA VAL A 166 -3.32 13.13 17.63
C VAL A 166 -4.25 13.55 18.78
N PRO A 167 -4.88 12.58 19.48
CA PRO A 167 -5.93 12.87 20.46
C PRO A 167 -5.32 13.30 21.81
N HIS A 168 -6.18 13.45 22.84
CA HIS A 168 -5.85 13.91 24.20
C HIS A 168 -4.51 13.40 24.75
N TYR A 169 -4.23 12.11 24.54
CA TYR A 169 -2.94 11.52 24.83
C TYR A 169 -2.12 11.26 23.55
N PRO A 170 -1.00 11.99 23.35
CA PRO A 170 -0.30 12.09 22.07
C PRO A 170 0.63 10.93 21.71
N TRP A 171 0.47 9.76 22.32
CA TRP A 171 1.18 8.53 21.91
C TRP A 171 0.39 7.70 20.89
N ALA A 172 -0.80 8.17 20.51
CA ALA A 172 -1.60 7.58 19.46
C ALA A 172 -1.84 8.60 18.34
N MET A 173 -2.08 8.08 17.15
CA MET A 173 -2.68 8.81 16.04
C MET A 173 -3.87 8.01 15.56
N ASN A 174 -4.97 8.69 15.26
CA ASN A 174 -6.14 8.10 14.66
C ASN A 174 -6.36 8.70 13.27
N VAL A 175 -6.76 7.86 12.31
CA VAL A 175 -7.34 8.27 11.04
C VAL A 175 -8.76 7.71 11.04
N LEU A 176 -9.73 8.59 11.19
CA LEU A 176 -11.11 8.24 11.54
C LEU A 176 -12.06 8.65 10.40
N PRO A 177 -12.89 7.73 9.89
CA PRO A 177 -13.98 8.11 8.99
C PRO A 177 -14.93 9.08 9.70
N ILE A 178 -15.39 10.10 8.98
CA ILE A 178 -16.32 11.09 9.52
C ILE A 178 -17.75 10.59 9.29
N ALA A 179 -18.56 10.59 10.35
CA ALA A 179 -19.99 10.26 10.27
C ALA A 179 -20.84 11.52 9.99
N LYS A 180 -20.46 12.66 10.58
CA LYS A 180 -21.17 13.92 10.42
C LYS A 180 -20.22 15.10 10.64
N ALA A 181 -20.43 16.18 9.88
CA ALA A 181 -19.83 17.48 10.15
C ALA A 181 -20.94 18.53 10.34
N ASP A 182 -20.79 19.40 11.33
CA ASP A 182 -21.69 20.53 11.60
C ASP A 182 -20.88 21.83 11.53
N PRO A 183 -20.96 22.60 10.43
CA PRO A 183 -20.25 23.86 10.27
C PRO A 183 -20.70 24.97 11.24
N GLU A 184 -21.97 24.95 11.68
CA GLU A 184 -22.51 25.96 12.59
C GLU A 184 -22.01 25.72 14.02
N ALA A 185 -22.11 24.47 14.49
CA ALA A 185 -21.60 24.06 15.80
C ALA A 185 -20.08 23.88 15.82
N ARG A 186 -19.44 23.83 14.64
CA ARG A 186 -18.01 23.53 14.44
C ARG A 186 -17.59 22.20 15.05
N THR A 187 -18.36 21.16 14.76
CA THR A 187 -18.10 19.80 15.26
C THR A 187 -17.96 18.78 14.15
N ILE A 188 -17.11 17.79 14.40
CA ILE A 188 -16.99 16.55 13.62
C ILE A 188 -17.38 15.40 14.53
N GLU A 189 -18.33 14.58 14.10
CA GLU A 189 -18.65 13.29 14.69
C GLU A 189 -18.00 12.19 13.84
N VAL A 190 -17.23 11.30 14.48
CA VAL A 190 -16.53 10.19 13.80
C VAL A 190 -17.36 8.91 13.82
N ALA A 191 -17.20 8.05 12.81
CA ALA A 191 -17.96 6.80 12.69
C ALA A 191 -17.48 5.69 13.64
N VAL A 192 -16.25 5.80 14.13
CA VAL A 192 -15.66 4.88 15.12
C VAL A 192 -14.97 5.69 16.22
N PRO A 193 -14.99 5.24 17.48
CA PRO A 193 -14.49 6.06 18.56
C PRO A 193 -12.97 6.18 18.47
N GLY A 194 -12.46 7.38 18.71
CA GLY A 194 -11.04 7.63 18.95
C GLY A 194 -10.50 6.78 20.11
N THR A 195 -9.18 6.60 20.14
CA THR A 195 -8.53 5.91 21.27
C THR A 195 -8.69 6.68 22.58
N TYR A 196 -8.72 8.01 22.49
CA TYR A 196 -8.91 8.97 23.58
C TYR A 196 -9.85 10.11 23.13
N PRO A 197 -10.26 11.03 24.04
CA PRO A 197 -11.00 12.22 23.63
C PRO A 197 -10.33 12.97 22.47
N LEU A 198 -11.14 13.40 21.51
CA LEU A 198 -10.73 14.07 20.28
C LEU A 198 -10.59 15.58 20.53
N ASP A 199 -9.66 15.94 21.41
CA ASP A 199 -9.37 17.32 21.80
C ASP A 199 -7.87 17.59 21.78
N ARG A 200 -7.48 18.76 22.31
CA ARG A 200 -6.09 19.19 22.37
C ARG A 200 -5.23 18.17 23.15
N PRO A 201 -4.07 17.75 22.60
CA PRO A 201 -3.12 16.94 23.34
C PRO A 201 -2.67 17.56 24.66
N THR A 202 -2.56 16.72 25.68
CA THR A 202 -2.15 17.10 27.05
C THR A 202 -0.68 17.54 27.17
N PHE A 203 0.17 17.10 26.25
CA PHE A 203 1.59 17.46 26.18
C PHE A 203 2.09 17.32 24.74
N GLY A 204 3.37 17.65 24.51
CA GLY A 204 3.97 17.65 23.17
C GLY A 204 3.81 19.00 22.46
N HIS A 205 4.60 19.21 21.41
CA HIS A 205 4.61 20.44 20.64
C HIS A 205 4.19 20.15 19.20
N PHE A 206 3.03 20.69 18.80
CA PHE A 206 2.40 20.46 17.49
C PHE A 206 2.27 21.79 16.73
N PRO A 207 3.39 22.34 16.21
CA PRO A 207 3.39 23.68 15.58
C PRO A 207 2.52 23.77 14.33
N GLU A 208 2.29 22.64 13.65
CA GLU A 208 1.43 22.54 12.47
C GLU A 208 -0.01 22.11 12.81
N GLY A 209 -0.34 21.95 14.10
CA GLY A 209 -1.61 21.40 14.56
C GLY A 209 -1.56 19.92 14.89
N SER A 210 -2.57 19.45 15.62
CA SER A 210 -2.74 18.07 16.06
C SER A 210 -3.87 17.34 15.32
N ALA A 211 -4.60 18.01 14.44
CA ALA A 211 -5.66 17.43 13.62
C ALA A 211 -5.68 18.02 12.20
N TRP A 212 -6.14 17.27 11.22
CA TRP A 212 -6.40 17.72 9.85
C TRP A 212 -7.41 16.79 9.14
N ILE A 213 -7.92 17.27 8.00
CA ILE A 213 -8.78 16.51 7.10
C ILE A 213 -7.93 15.87 6.00
N GLU A 214 -8.18 14.59 5.70
CA GLU A 214 -7.57 13.88 4.57
C GLU A 214 -8.61 13.32 3.59
N ASN A 215 -8.11 12.88 2.43
CA ASN A 215 -8.83 12.06 1.44
C ASN A 215 -9.99 12.74 0.69
N VAL A 216 -10.02 14.07 0.62
CA VAL A 216 -11.02 14.79 -0.18
C VAL A 216 -10.40 15.74 -1.20
N LEU A 217 -11.11 15.92 -2.31
CA LEU A 217 -10.73 16.87 -3.37
C LEU A 217 -10.56 18.30 -2.85
N ALA A 218 -11.33 18.70 -1.84
CA ALA A 218 -11.27 20.05 -1.25
C ALA A 218 -9.90 20.39 -0.64
N VAL A 219 -9.09 19.38 -0.30
CA VAL A 219 -7.74 19.54 0.25
C VAL A 219 -6.64 19.01 -0.68
N LEU A 220 -6.98 18.61 -1.91
CA LEU A 220 -6.02 18.14 -2.91
C LEU A 220 -5.34 19.34 -3.57
N SER A 221 -4.10 19.64 -3.17
CA SER A 221 -3.47 20.93 -3.47
C SER A 221 -2.02 20.83 -3.96
N GLU A 222 -1.21 19.93 -3.42
CA GLU A 222 0.23 19.84 -3.70
C GLU A 222 0.57 18.76 -4.74
N PRO A 223 1.66 18.91 -5.52
CA PRO A 223 2.13 17.85 -6.40
C PRO A 223 2.44 16.55 -5.65
N GLY A 224 1.98 15.44 -6.21
CA GLY A 224 2.03 14.10 -5.62
C GLY A 224 0.83 13.75 -4.73
N GLU A 225 -0.01 14.71 -4.34
CA GLU A 225 -1.17 14.39 -3.51
C GLU A 225 -2.26 13.65 -4.29
N TRP A 226 -2.96 12.75 -3.59
CA TRP A 226 -4.10 12.01 -4.15
C TRP A 226 -5.21 11.80 -3.12
N CYS A 227 -6.43 11.61 -3.61
CA CYS A 227 -7.56 11.16 -2.80
C CYS A 227 -8.41 10.14 -3.57
N VAL A 228 -9.23 9.39 -2.85
CA VAL A 228 -10.14 8.40 -3.41
C VAL A 228 -11.57 8.68 -2.98
N ASP A 229 -12.47 8.68 -3.97
CA ASP A 229 -13.90 8.53 -3.75
C ASP A 229 -14.22 7.04 -3.63
N LYS A 230 -14.43 6.60 -2.38
CA LYS A 230 -14.62 5.19 -2.02
C LYS A 230 -15.99 4.67 -2.43
N GLN A 231 -16.97 5.54 -2.67
CA GLN A 231 -18.32 5.11 -3.03
C GLN A 231 -18.40 4.64 -4.48
N VAL A 232 -17.68 5.32 -5.36
CA VAL A 232 -17.69 5.03 -6.81
C VAL A 232 -16.38 4.44 -7.31
N GLY A 233 -15.37 4.34 -6.45
CA GLY A 233 -14.07 3.74 -6.79
C GLY A 233 -13.24 4.63 -7.71
N LYS A 234 -13.30 5.95 -7.54
CA LYS A 234 -12.58 6.91 -8.40
C LYS A 234 -11.39 7.55 -7.66
N LEU A 235 -10.24 7.56 -8.31
CA LEU A 235 -9.03 8.21 -7.84
C LEU A 235 -8.87 9.60 -8.44
N TYR A 236 -8.34 10.51 -7.64
CA TYR A 236 -7.91 11.83 -8.05
C TYR A 236 -6.46 12.05 -7.64
N LEU A 237 -5.63 12.51 -8.56
CA LEU A 237 -4.21 12.70 -8.35
C LEU A 237 -3.79 14.03 -8.95
N LYS A 238 -3.00 14.81 -8.20
CA LYS A 238 -2.19 15.88 -8.75
C LYS A 238 -0.77 15.31 -8.92
N PRO A 239 -0.34 14.90 -10.13
CA PRO A 239 0.94 14.22 -10.30
C PRO A 239 2.13 15.13 -9.94
N ARG A 240 3.28 14.53 -9.62
CA ARG A 240 4.56 15.26 -9.45
C ARG A 240 5.05 15.84 -10.78
N GLY A 241 4.79 15.14 -11.90
CA GLY A 241 5.07 15.58 -13.27
C GLY A 241 3.86 16.20 -13.98
N GLU A 242 3.94 16.35 -15.30
CA GLU A 242 2.85 16.92 -16.11
C GLU A 242 1.62 15.99 -16.21
N GLU A 243 1.85 14.68 -16.10
CA GLU A 243 0.83 13.64 -16.15
C GLU A 243 1.15 12.48 -15.19
N PRO A 244 0.16 11.65 -14.80
CA PRO A 244 0.38 10.47 -14.00
C PRO A 244 1.29 9.47 -14.73
N GLY A 245 2.41 9.09 -14.11
CA GLY A 245 3.37 8.15 -14.68
C GLY A 245 3.64 6.99 -13.73
N GLY A 246 3.36 5.76 -14.18
CA GLY A 246 3.69 4.53 -13.45
C GLY A 246 3.04 4.42 -12.07
N ILE A 247 1.80 4.88 -11.93
CA ILE A 247 1.08 4.86 -10.65
C ILE A 247 0.70 3.42 -10.29
N LEU A 248 1.09 2.98 -9.11
CA LEU A 248 0.83 1.63 -8.59
C LEU A 248 0.01 1.69 -7.30
N ALA A 249 -1.00 0.83 -7.20
CA ALA A 249 -1.73 0.54 -5.96
C ALA A 249 -1.35 -0.86 -5.44
N PRO A 250 -1.06 -1.04 -4.13
CA PRO A 250 -0.84 -2.36 -3.56
C PRO A 250 -2.09 -3.23 -3.61
N ALA A 251 -1.96 -4.49 -4.04
CA ALA A 251 -3.05 -5.45 -4.10
C ALA A 251 -2.97 -6.59 -3.09
N LEU A 252 -1.79 -6.83 -2.50
CA LEU A 252 -1.57 -7.89 -1.51
C LEU A 252 -1.09 -7.29 -0.19
N THR A 253 -1.53 -7.89 0.92
CA THR A 253 -1.01 -7.62 2.27
C THR A 253 0.34 -8.29 2.52
N GLU A 254 0.60 -9.41 1.85
CA GLU A 254 1.82 -10.22 1.99
C GLU A 254 2.32 -10.66 0.61
N LEU A 255 3.59 -10.44 0.29
CA LEU A 255 4.20 -10.95 -0.95
C LEU A 255 4.55 -12.43 -0.83
N VAL A 256 5.14 -12.79 0.32
CA VAL A 256 5.61 -14.13 0.66
C VAL A 256 5.12 -14.46 2.06
N ARG A 257 4.58 -15.67 2.23
CA ARG A 257 4.22 -16.21 3.55
C ARG A 257 4.94 -17.52 3.78
N ILE A 258 5.50 -17.70 4.98
CA ILE A 258 6.05 -18.98 5.43
C ILE A 258 5.11 -19.51 6.51
N GLU A 259 4.56 -20.71 6.30
CA GLU A 259 3.58 -21.33 7.20
C GLU A 259 3.90 -22.80 7.46
N GLY A 260 3.47 -23.30 8.62
CA GLY A 260 3.71 -24.68 9.04
C GLY A 260 3.09 -24.97 10.40
N GLY A 261 3.19 -26.23 10.84
CA GLY A 261 2.87 -26.62 12.21
C GLY A 261 3.98 -26.19 13.17
N ILE A 262 3.60 -25.70 14.35
CA ILE A 262 4.50 -25.44 15.50
C ILE A 262 4.42 -26.64 16.44
#